data_AF-A0A4Y2AC11-F1
#
_entry.id   AF-A0A4Y2AC11-F1
#
_cell.length_a   1.000
_cell.length_b   1.000
_cell.length_c   1.000
_cell.angle_alpha   90.00
_cell.angle_beta   90.00
_cell.angle_gamma   90.00
#
_symmetry.space_group_name_H-M   'P 1'
#
loop_
_entity.id
_entity.type
_entity.pdbx_description
1 polymer ?
#
loop_
_entity_poly.entity_id
_entity_poly.type
_entity_poly.pdbx_seq_one_letter_code
_entity_poly.pdbx_strand_id
1 'polypeptide(L)'
;MLSKQRVNANDNFKTLYAQVKEIAAKLGIKEEIPRVCRLQTARNNVPYSAEEEYYRRAVYVPYLDDFCNSLKERFESHKETVASLQHILPEFCTKIDFYSLAAAFNLYEEDLSHKEVVQSEFMLWKEKWNQEKSESSLLKLLAVLPVSVAHNRGKKLLKFKQIEDLLKKYHIGK
;
A
#
# COMPACT_ATOMS: atom_id res chain seq x y z
N MET A 1 6.30 7.10 -7.14
CA MET A 1 5.34 8.22 -7.22
C MET A 1 6.01 9.54 -6.86
N LEU A 2 6.61 9.66 -5.67
CA LEU A 2 7.37 10.86 -5.24
C LEU A 2 8.62 11.14 -6.11
N SER A 3 9.32 10.10 -6.55
CA SER A 3 10.42 10.23 -7.51
C SER A 3 9.98 10.87 -8.84
N LYS A 4 8.75 10.58 -9.31
CA LYS A 4 8.18 11.23 -10.50
C LYS A 4 7.85 12.70 -10.23
N GLN A 5 7.38 13.03 -9.02
CA GLN A 5 7.15 14.42 -8.64
C GLN A 5 8.44 15.24 -8.58
N ARG A 6 9.55 14.61 -8.18
CA ARG A 6 10.88 15.22 -8.17
C ARG A 6 11.42 15.51 -9.58
N VAL A 7 11.21 14.60 -10.53
CA VAL A 7 11.58 14.79 -11.94
C VAL A 7 10.75 15.91 -12.58
N ASN A 8 9.45 15.95 -12.29
CA ASN A 8 8.52 16.97 -12.79
C ASN A 8 8.38 18.16 -11.82
N ALA A 9 9.40 18.43 -11.00
CA ALA A 9 9.29 19.41 -9.92
C ALA A 9 8.98 20.83 -10.44
N ASN A 10 9.42 21.19 -11.64
CA ASN A 10 9.11 22.49 -12.24
C ASN A 10 7.61 22.70 -12.47
N ASP A 11 6.91 21.70 -13.01
CA ASP A 11 5.50 21.86 -13.37
C ASP A 11 4.57 21.58 -12.19
N ASN A 12 4.95 20.62 -11.34
CA ASN A 12 4.19 20.33 -10.13
C ASN A 12 4.24 21.48 -9.13
N PHE A 13 5.41 22.12 -8.98
CA PHE A 13 5.57 23.21 -8.04
C PHE A 13 4.75 24.44 -8.42
N LYS A 14 4.59 24.76 -9.71
CA LYS A 14 3.75 25.90 -10.16
C LYS A 14 2.34 25.85 -9.58
N THR A 15 1.71 24.67 -9.63
CA THR A 15 0.34 24.49 -9.11
C THR A 15 0.29 24.69 -7.60
N LEU A 16 1.24 24.09 -6.87
CA LEU A 16 1.36 24.25 -5.43
C LEU A 16 1.64 25.71 -5.04
N TYR A 17 2.52 26.39 -5.78
CA TYR A 17 2.90 27.77 -5.55
C TYR A 17 1.71 28.71 -5.75
N ALA A 18 0.90 28.50 -6.80
CA ALA A 18 -0.31 29.28 -7.02
C ALA A 18 -1.31 29.15 -5.87
N GLN A 19 -1.48 27.95 -5.31
CA GLN A 19 -2.35 27.72 -4.15
C GLN A 19 -1.81 28.41 -2.89
N VAL A 20 -0.50 28.30 -2.64
CA VAL A 20 0.16 28.97 -1.51
C VAL A 20 0.01 30.48 -1.62
N LYS A 21 0.17 31.04 -2.83
CA LYS A 21 0.00 32.47 -3.11
C LYS A 21 -1.43 32.96 -2.85
N GLU A 22 -2.43 32.17 -3.23
CA GLU A 22 -3.83 32.49 -2.92
C GLU A 22 -4.09 32.52 -1.40
N ILE A 23 -3.54 31.56 -0.67
CA ILE A 23 -3.66 31.49 0.80
C ILE A 23 -2.93 32.67 1.44
N ALA A 24 -1.70 32.97 1.00
CA ALA A 24 -0.91 34.09 1.51
C ALA A 24 -1.65 35.43 1.30
N ALA A 25 -2.25 35.63 0.12
CA ALA A 25 -3.06 36.80 -0.17
C ALA A 25 -4.28 36.93 0.77
N LYS A 26 -4.99 35.82 1.03
CA LYS A 26 -6.12 35.81 2.00
C LYS A 26 -5.69 36.16 3.42
N LEU A 27 -4.47 35.78 3.80
CA LEU A 27 -3.90 36.05 5.12
C LEU A 27 -3.16 37.40 5.21
N GLY A 28 -3.08 38.16 4.11
CA GLY A 28 -2.32 39.41 4.04
C GLY A 28 -0.81 39.23 4.23
N ILE A 29 -0.29 38.03 3.98
CA ILE A 29 1.13 37.72 4.09
C ILE A 29 1.82 38.10 2.78
N LYS A 30 2.83 38.97 2.88
CA LYS A 30 3.67 39.33 1.73
C LYS A 30 4.70 38.24 1.47
N GLU A 31 4.83 37.85 0.21
CA GLU A 31 5.93 37.01 -0.24
C GLU A 31 7.25 37.80 -0.15
N GLU A 32 8.16 37.34 0.72
CA GLU A 32 9.51 37.89 0.80
C GLU A 32 10.51 36.74 0.89
N ILE A 33 11.56 36.82 0.07
CA ILE A 33 12.67 35.88 0.13
C ILE A 33 13.50 36.20 1.38
N PRO A 34 13.82 35.21 2.24
CA PRO A 34 14.70 35.43 3.37
C PRO A 34 16.04 36.03 2.93
N ARG A 35 16.61 36.92 3.74
CA ARG A 35 17.88 37.58 3.43
C ARG A 35 18.96 36.56 3.08
N VAL A 36 19.55 36.73 1.89
CA VAL A 36 20.68 35.93 1.42
C VAL A 36 21.98 36.69 1.65
N CYS A 37 22.93 36.06 2.33
CA CYS A 37 24.27 36.63 2.57
C CYS A 37 25.26 36.11 1.52
N ARG A 38 26.23 36.93 1.09
CA ARG A 38 27.25 36.50 0.10
C ARG A 38 28.10 35.31 0.57
N LEU A 39 28.26 35.12 1.88
CA LEU A 39 29.06 34.07 2.51
C LEU A 39 28.20 33.15 3.39
N GLN A 40 27.12 32.60 2.83
CA GLN A 40 26.29 31.65 3.56
C GLN A 40 26.90 30.24 3.42
N THR A 41 27.49 29.73 4.50
CA THR A 41 28.14 28.40 4.53
C THR A 41 27.18 27.28 4.90
N ALA A 42 26.09 27.59 5.61
CA ALA A 42 25.16 26.61 6.16
C ALA A 42 23.87 26.40 5.35
N ARG A 43 23.57 27.26 4.36
CA ARG A 43 22.40 27.09 3.47
C ARG A 43 22.79 27.40 2.03
N ASN A 44 22.13 26.73 1.09
CA ASN A 44 22.35 26.95 -0.33
C ASN A 44 21.93 28.36 -0.75
N ASN A 45 22.88 29.12 -1.29
CA ASN A 45 22.62 30.35 -2.03
C ASN A 45 22.23 29.98 -3.47
N VAL A 46 20.98 29.52 -3.65
CA VAL A 46 20.49 29.09 -4.97
C VAL A 46 20.27 30.33 -5.85
N PRO A 47 20.73 30.34 -7.11
CA PRO A 47 20.39 31.41 -8.04
C PRO A 47 18.91 31.31 -8.41
N TYR A 48 18.24 32.47 -8.49
CA TYR A 48 16.82 32.59 -8.81
C TYR A 48 16.56 33.87 -9.60
N SER A 49 15.55 33.81 -10.47
CA SER A 49 15.02 34.95 -11.24
C SER A 49 13.66 35.44 -10.75
N ALA A 50 12.93 34.58 -10.04
CA ALA A 50 11.63 34.85 -9.42
C ALA A 50 11.55 34.19 -8.03
N GLU A 51 10.66 34.67 -7.17
CA GLU A 51 10.40 34.13 -5.84
C GLU A 51 10.01 32.65 -5.88
N GLU A 52 9.15 32.28 -6.85
CA GLU A 52 8.76 30.89 -7.09
C GLU A 52 9.98 29.99 -7.30
N GLU A 53 10.93 30.44 -8.13
CA GLU A 53 12.13 29.68 -8.45
C GLU A 53 13.02 29.48 -7.22
N TYR A 54 13.12 30.51 -6.37
CA TYR A 54 13.81 30.42 -5.10
C TYR A 54 13.20 29.33 -4.22
N TYR A 55 11.90 29.39 -3.94
CA TYR A 55 11.23 28.44 -3.05
C TYR A 55 11.27 27.00 -3.59
N ARG A 56 11.14 26.85 -4.92
CA ARG A 56 11.28 25.54 -5.56
C ARG A 56 12.65 24.92 -5.30
N ARG A 57 13.73 25.69 -5.49
CA ARG A 57 15.12 25.22 -5.41
C ARG A 57 15.62 25.09 -3.98
N ALA A 58 15.26 26.03 -3.11
CA ALA A 58 15.77 26.12 -1.74
C ALA A 58 14.96 25.29 -0.75
N VAL A 59 13.67 25.03 -1.02
CA VAL A 59 12.77 24.37 -0.07
C VAL A 59 12.17 23.11 -0.67
N TYR A 60 11.42 23.22 -1.77
CA TYR A 60 10.63 22.11 -2.29
C TYR A 60 11.47 20.92 -2.76
N VAL A 61 12.51 21.19 -3.55
CA VAL A 61 13.43 20.16 -4.06
C VAL A 61 14.19 19.46 -2.92
N PRO A 62 14.90 20.17 -2.02
CA PRO A 62 15.57 19.54 -0.88
C PRO A 62 14.62 18.74 -0.01
N TYR A 63 13.43 19.28 0.30
CA TYR A 63 12.41 18.56 1.06
C TYR A 63 12.01 17.24 0.40
N LEU A 64 11.75 17.24 -0.91
CA LEU A 64 11.41 16.00 -1.62
C LEU A 64 12.55 14.99 -1.61
N ASP A 65 13.79 15.45 -1.76
CA ASP A 65 14.97 14.59 -1.72
C ASP A 65 15.14 13.97 -0.32
N ASP A 66 15.08 14.78 0.73
CA ASP A 66 15.18 14.35 2.13
C ASP A 66 14.04 13.41 2.52
N PHE A 67 12.81 13.72 2.11
CA PHE A 67 11.65 12.88 2.37
C PHE A 67 11.76 11.54 1.65
N CYS A 68 12.18 11.54 0.38
CA CYS A 68 12.42 10.31 -0.37
C CYS A 68 13.53 9.47 0.28
N ASN A 69 14.62 10.10 0.73
CA ASN A 69 15.72 9.42 1.39
C ASN A 69 15.28 8.85 2.74
N SER A 70 14.53 9.60 3.53
CA SER A 70 13.97 9.13 4.81
C SER A 70 13.08 7.89 4.62
N LEU A 71 12.25 7.88 3.58
CA LEU A 71 11.44 6.71 3.24
C LEU A 71 12.31 5.53 2.80
N LYS A 72 13.33 5.76 1.98
CA LYS A 72 14.26 4.70 1.58
C LYS A 72 14.98 4.14 2.81
N GLU A 73 15.61 4.97 3.62
CA GLU A 73 16.32 4.53 4.83
C GLU A 73 15.42 3.73 5.77
N ARG A 74 14.16 4.15 5.94
CA ARG A 74 13.20 3.46 6.80
C ARG A 74 12.72 2.11 6.27
N PHE A 75 12.55 1.97 4.96
CA PHE A 75 11.88 0.80 4.37
C PHE A 75 12.81 -0.12 3.55
N GLU A 76 14.00 0.33 3.15
CA GLU A 76 14.90 -0.47 2.32
C GLU A 76 15.41 -1.70 3.08
N SER A 77 15.71 -1.56 4.37
CA SER A 77 16.14 -2.68 5.23
C SER A 77 15.08 -3.78 5.35
N HIS A 78 13.80 -3.43 5.32
CA HIS A 78 12.68 -4.35 5.51
C HIS A 78 12.05 -4.79 4.19
N LYS A 79 12.57 -4.36 3.05
CA LYS A 79 11.96 -4.62 1.74
C LYS A 79 11.83 -6.10 1.45
N GLU A 80 12.87 -6.89 1.73
CA GLU A 80 12.85 -8.34 1.55
C GLU A 80 11.90 -9.02 2.53
N THR A 81 11.88 -8.58 3.80
CA THR A 81 10.94 -9.09 4.80
C THR A 81 9.49 -8.79 4.41
N VAL A 82 9.16 -7.58 3.96
CA VAL A 82 7.81 -7.20 3.53
C VAL A 82 7.41 -8.00 2.28
N ALA A 83 8.31 -8.14 1.31
CA ALA A 83 8.08 -8.98 0.14
C ALA A 83 7.89 -10.46 0.53
N SER A 84 8.55 -10.91 1.59
CA SER A 84 8.37 -12.26 2.12
C SER A 84 7.01 -12.41 2.82
N LEU A 85 6.65 -11.48 3.71
CA LEU A 85 5.37 -11.46 4.43
C LEU A 85 4.15 -11.39 3.50
N GLN A 86 4.26 -10.73 2.35
CA GLN A 86 3.15 -10.65 1.38
C GLN A 86 2.65 -12.04 0.97
N HIS A 87 3.52 -13.05 1.02
CA HIS A 87 3.21 -14.40 0.61
C HIS A 87 2.34 -15.17 1.61
N ILE A 88 2.10 -14.61 2.81
CA ILE A 88 1.13 -15.16 3.77
C ILE A 88 -0.30 -14.84 3.32
N LEU A 89 -0.49 -13.78 2.53
CA LEU A 89 -1.82 -13.36 2.10
C LEU A 89 -2.49 -14.43 1.21
N PRO A 90 -3.82 -14.65 1.34
CA PRO A 90 -4.56 -15.69 0.62
C PRO A 90 -4.38 -15.70 -0.91
N GLU A 91 -4.20 -14.51 -1.49
CA GLU A 91 -4.03 -14.36 -2.93
C GLU A 91 -2.71 -14.96 -3.42
N PHE A 92 -1.64 -14.85 -2.61
CA PHE A 92 -0.27 -15.18 -3.00
C PHE A 92 0.22 -16.50 -2.42
N CYS A 93 -0.26 -16.93 -1.25
CA CYS A 93 0.22 -18.11 -0.53
C CYS A 93 0.05 -19.42 -1.32
N THR A 94 -0.95 -19.50 -2.20
CA THR A 94 -1.25 -20.72 -2.97
C THR A 94 -0.20 -21.05 -4.04
N LYS A 95 0.60 -20.08 -4.47
CA LYS A 95 1.53 -20.22 -5.62
C LYS A 95 3.00 -20.34 -5.23
N ILE A 96 3.30 -20.24 -3.95
CA ILE A 96 4.67 -20.11 -3.46
C ILE A 96 5.02 -21.25 -2.50
N ASP A 97 6.31 -21.43 -2.26
CA ASP A 97 6.82 -22.41 -1.30
C ASP A 97 7.22 -21.72 0.01
N PHE A 98 7.29 -22.49 1.10
CA PHE A 98 7.67 -21.99 2.41
C PHE A 98 9.02 -21.26 2.40
N TYR A 99 9.99 -21.66 1.57
CA TYR A 99 11.29 -20.95 1.50
C TYR A 99 11.16 -19.50 1.04
N SER A 100 10.08 -19.11 0.36
CA SER A 100 9.81 -17.70 0.03
C SER A 100 9.49 -16.85 1.28
N LEU A 101 9.19 -17.49 2.42
CA LEU A 101 9.00 -16.85 3.72
C LEU A 101 10.30 -16.66 4.52
N ALA A 102 11.47 -17.05 3.98
CA ALA A 102 12.72 -17.07 4.75
C ALA A 102 13.08 -15.72 5.40
N ALA A 103 12.97 -14.60 4.65
CA ALA A 103 13.31 -13.28 5.18
C ALA A 103 12.34 -12.80 6.28
N ALA A 104 11.05 -13.19 6.19
CA ALA A 104 10.09 -12.94 7.25
C ALA A 104 10.35 -13.83 8.48
N PHE A 105 10.59 -15.12 8.25
CA PHE A 105 10.89 -16.09 9.31
C PHE A 105 12.11 -15.68 10.12
N ASN A 106 13.22 -15.33 9.47
CA ASN A 106 14.45 -14.92 10.14
C ASN A 106 14.27 -13.63 10.97
N LEU A 107 13.41 -12.70 10.54
CA LEU A 107 13.16 -11.47 11.30
C LEU A 107 12.37 -11.72 12.59
N TYR A 108 11.42 -12.66 12.55
CA TYR A 108 10.53 -12.98 13.67
C TYR A 108 10.89 -14.31 14.34
N GLU A 109 12.11 -14.82 14.15
CA GLU A 109 12.51 -16.15 14.66
C GLU A 109 12.34 -16.26 16.18
N GLU A 110 12.65 -15.18 16.91
CA GLU A 110 12.49 -15.11 18.37
C GLU A 110 11.01 -15.12 18.83
N ASP A 111 10.10 -14.63 17.98
CA ASP A 111 8.67 -14.54 18.27
C ASP A 111 7.87 -15.76 17.77
N LEU A 112 8.51 -16.63 16.99
CA LEU A 112 7.87 -17.76 16.32
C LEU A 112 8.23 -19.11 16.97
N SER A 113 7.38 -20.10 16.71
CA SER A 113 7.68 -21.50 17.02
C SER A 113 8.84 -22.03 16.16
N HIS A 114 9.33 -23.23 16.49
CA HIS A 114 10.32 -23.94 15.67
C HIS A 114 9.92 -23.99 14.20
N LYS A 115 10.92 -23.92 13.31
CA LYS A 115 10.75 -23.82 11.87
C LYS A 115 9.81 -24.88 11.29
N GLU A 116 9.90 -26.11 11.78
CA GLU A 116 9.08 -27.24 11.34
C GLU A 116 7.59 -27.01 11.64
N VAL A 117 7.28 -26.42 12.80
CA VAL A 117 5.92 -26.09 13.21
C VAL A 117 5.35 -25.02 12.28
N VAL A 118 6.08 -23.92 12.10
CA VAL A 118 5.67 -22.80 11.24
C VAL A 118 5.49 -23.25 9.78
N GLN A 119 6.39 -24.11 9.28
CA GLN A 119 6.27 -24.69 7.95
C GLN A 119 5.01 -25.55 7.82
N SER A 120 4.71 -26.38 8.81
CA SER A 120 3.50 -27.21 8.79
C SER A 120 2.22 -26.37 8.81
N GLU A 121 2.16 -25.32 9.63
CA GLU A 121 1.05 -24.38 9.68
C GLU A 121 0.88 -23.63 8.36
N PHE A 122 1.98 -23.20 7.75
CA PHE A 122 1.93 -22.54 6.44
C PHE A 122 1.37 -23.47 5.36
N MET A 123 1.72 -24.76 5.36
CA MET A 123 1.18 -25.72 4.40
C MET A 123 -0.32 -25.95 4.61
N LEU A 124 -0.79 -26.00 5.86
CA LEU A 124 -2.22 -26.07 6.18
C LEU A 124 -2.96 -24.80 5.72
N TRP A 125 -2.37 -23.63 5.95
CA TRP A 125 -2.91 -22.34 5.51
C TRP A 125 -3.02 -22.27 3.99
N LYS A 126 -1.98 -22.70 3.29
CA LYS A 126 -1.96 -22.79 1.82
C LYS A 126 -3.07 -23.69 1.29
N GLU A 127 -3.25 -24.86 1.89
CA GLU A 127 -4.28 -25.81 1.50
C GLU A 127 -5.70 -25.26 1.74
N LYS A 128 -5.92 -24.62 2.89
CA LYS A 128 -7.19 -23.94 3.19
C LYS A 128 -7.59 -22.96 2.08
N TRP A 129 -6.67 -22.10 1.65
CA TRP A 129 -6.98 -21.10 0.62
C TRP A 129 -7.06 -21.67 -0.79
N ASN A 130 -6.41 -22.81 -1.07
CA ASN A 130 -6.65 -23.57 -2.30
C ASN A 130 -8.09 -24.09 -2.36
N GLN A 131 -8.61 -24.60 -1.24
CA GLN A 131 -9.97 -25.11 -1.14
C GLN A 131 -10.99 -23.99 -1.35
N GLU A 132 -10.83 -22.85 -0.68
CA GLU A 132 -11.75 -21.69 -0.85
C GLU A 132 -11.72 -21.12 -2.28
N LYS A 133 -10.56 -21.11 -2.96
CA LYS A 133 -10.48 -20.76 -4.40
C LYS A 133 -11.22 -21.77 -5.28
N SER A 134 -11.14 -23.06 -4.95
CA SER A 134 -11.86 -24.10 -5.69
C SER A 134 -13.37 -24.03 -5.44
N GLU A 135 -13.82 -23.84 -4.20
CA GLU A 135 -15.25 -23.67 -3.86
C GLU A 135 -15.85 -22.42 -4.50
N SER A 136 -15.15 -21.28 -4.46
CA SER A 136 -15.60 -20.07 -5.16
C SER A 136 -15.68 -20.28 -6.69
N SER A 137 -14.81 -21.12 -7.26
CA SER A 137 -14.86 -21.50 -8.67
C SER A 137 -15.99 -22.49 -8.98
N LEU A 138 -16.27 -23.43 -8.07
CA LEU A 138 -17.38 -24.38 -8.17
C LEU A 138 -18.74 -23.69 -8.03
N LEU A 139 -18.87 -22.71 -7.13
CA LEU A 139 -20.07 -21.87 -7.00
C LEU A 139 -20.30 -21.03 -8.27
N LYS A 140 -19.23 -20.50 -8.87
CA LYS A 140 -19.30 -19.81 -10.18
C LYS A 140 -19.69 -20.76 -11.32
N LEU A 141 -19.16 -21.99 -11.34
CA LEU A 141 -19.53 -23.02 -12.33
C LEU A 141 -20.98 -23.47 -12.19
N LEU A 142 -21.46 -23.68 -10.96
CA LEU A 142 -22.85 -24.04 -10.66
C LEU A 142 -23.84 -22.94 -11.07
N ALA A 143 -23.42 -21.67 -11.07
CA ALA A 143 -24.23 -20.56 -11.55
C ALA A 143 -24.34 -20.47 -13.09
N VAL A 144 -23.44 -21.14 -13.81
CA VAL A 144 -23.37 -21.12 -15.30
C VAL A 144 -24.04 -22.35 -15.93
N LEU A 145 -24.29 -23.42 -15.16
CA LEU A 145 -25.00 -24.59 -15.66
C LEU A 145 -26.52 -24.31 -15.75
N PRO A 146 -27.18 -24.57 -16.91
CA PRO A 146 -28.61 -24.35 -17.06
C PRO A 146 -29.40 -25.20 -16.05
N VAL A 147 -30.44 -24.59 -15.47
CA VAL A 147 -31.22 -25.03 -14.30
C VAL A 147 -31.99 -26.37 -14.49
N SER A 148 -31.79 -27.12 -15.57
CA SER A 148 -32.60 -28.31 -15.88
C SER A 148 -32.20 -29.62 -15.19
N VAL A 149 -31.11 -29.69 -14.42
CA VAL A 149 -30.66 -30.97 -13.77
C VAL A 149 -30.61 -30.91 -12.24
N ALA A 150 -31.46 -30.10 -11.60
CA ALA A 150 -31.55 -30.06 -10.14
C ALA A 150 -32.83 -30.72 -9.58
N HIS A 151 -33.18 -31.93 -10.01
CA HIS A 151 -34.31 -32.68 -9.42
C HIS A 151 -33.98 -33.41 -8.10
N ASN A 152 -33.09 -32.90 -7.24
CA ASN A 152 -32.95 -33.46 -5.88
C ASN A 152 -32.20 -32.54 -4.90
N ARG A 153 -32.72 -31.34 -4.59
CA ARG A 153 -32.08 -30.43 -3.61
C ARG A 153 -33.02 -29.68 -2.66
N GLY A 154 -34.24 -30.17 -2.44
CA GLY A 154 -35.22 -29.53 -1.56
C GLY A 154 -34.81 -29.37 -0.08
N LYS A 155 -33.83 -30.15 0.43
CA LYS A 155 -33.42 -30.10 1.84
C LYS A 155 -32.17 -29.25 2.15
N LYS A 156 -31.29 -28.97 1.17
CA LYS A 156 -30.08 -28.15 1.39
C LYS A 156 -30.36 -26.64 1.29
N LEU A 157 -31.37 -26.24 0.52
CA LEU A 157 -31.76 -24.84 0.32
C LEU A 157 -32.34 -24.16 1.57
N LEU A 158 -32.94 -24.92 2.49
CA LEU A 158 -33.53 -24.35 3.70
C LEU A 158 -32.49 -23.78 4.67
N LYS A 159 -31.29 -24.39 4.73
CA LYS A 159 -30.21 -23.95 5.64
C LYS A 159 -29.50 -22.68 5.14
N PHE A 160 -29.37 -22.50 3.82
CA PHE A 160 -28.72 -21.31 3.25
C PHE A 160 -29.57 -20.05 3.42
N LYS A 161 -30.90 -20.18 3.32
CA LYS A 161 -31.82 -19.04 3.50
C LYS A 161 -31.77 -18.46 4.92
N GLN A 162 -31.63 -19.33 5.92
CA GLN A 162 -31.46 -18.91 7.32
C GLN A 162 -30.14 -18.15 7.57
N ILE A 163 -29.08 -18.46 6.83
CA ILE A 163 -27.78 -17.79 6.94
C ILE A 163 -27.81 -16.42 6.26
N GLU A 164 -28.43 -16.31 5.07
CA GLU A 164 -28.61 -15.02 4.39
C GLU A 164 -29.49 -14.04 5.20
N ASP A 165 -30.56 -14.55 5.84
CA ASP A 165 -31.44 -13.74 6.68
C ASP A 165 -30.72 -13.24 7.95
N LEU A 166 -29.79 -14.03 8.51
CA LEU A 166 -28.93 -13.60 9.61
C LEU A 166 -27.92 -12.54 9.17
N LEU A 167 -27.29 -12.70 7.99
CA LEU A 167 -26.31 -11.74 7.49
C LEU A 167 -26.94 -10.37 7.16
N LYS A 168 -28.16 -10.35 6.60
CA LYS A 168 -28.91 -9.10 6.37
C LYS A 168 -29.31 -8.41 7.67
N LYS A 169 -29.68 -9.19 8.70
CA LYS A 169 -30.08 -8.67 10.02
C LYS A 169 -28.95 -7.90 10.73
N TYR A 170 -27.69 -8.29 10.53
CA TYR A 170 -26.54 -7.66 11.18
C TYR A 170 -25.82 -6.59 10.34
N HIS A 171 -26.34 -6.23 9.16
CA HIS A 171 -25.78 -5.17 8.29
C HIS A 171 -24.28 -5.32 7.98
N ILE A 172 -23.79 -6.56 7.92
CA ILE A 172 -22.41 -6.85 7.52
C ILE A 172 -22.43 -7.14 6.02
N GLY A 173 -22.27 -6.09 5.21
CA GLY A 173 -21.99 -6.24 3.78
C GLY A 173 -22.71 -5.25 2.88
N LYS A 174 -22.03 -4.15 2.56
CA LYS A 174 -21.94 -3.64 1.19
C LYS A 174 -20.46 -3.52 0.84
#